data_AF-A0A416P9S0-F1
#
_entry.id   AF-A0A416P9S0-F1
#
_cell.length_a   1.000
_cell.length_b   1.000
_cell.length_c   1.000
_cell.angle_alpha   90.00
_cell.angle_beta   90.00
_cell.angle_gamma   90.00
#
_symmetry.space_group_name_H-M   'P 1'
#
loop_
_entity.id
_entity.type
_entity.pdbx_description
1 polymer ?
#
loop_
_entity_poly.entity_id
_entity_poly.type
_entity_poly.pdbx_seq_one_letter_code
_entity_poly.pdbx_strand_id
1 'polypeptide(L)'
;MMKREELCIEMTVNGHKGNAEVKWFPEHWDYDQQCTRQGEYKVFISVPFQDSRWESLFVFDENKREVAIEKAYDHLNSALKRCTLF
;
A
#
# COMPACT_ATOMS: atom_id res chain seq x y z
N MET A 1 -10.68 -7.63 21.06
CA MET A 1 -9.50 -7.20 20.26
C MET A 1 -9.36 -8.16 19.10
N MET A 2 -9.80 -7.78 17.90
CA MET A 2 -9.55 -8.58 16.70
C MET A 2 -8.08 -8.40 16.31
N LYS A 3 -7.38 -9.51 16.06
CA LYS A 3 -6.05 -9.49 15.45
C LYS A 3 -6.20 -8.83 14.09
N ARG A 4 -5.59 -7.65 13.89
CA ARG A 4 -5.57 -6.97 12.60
C ARG A 4 -4.64 -7.77 11.68
N GLU A 5 -5.22 -8.60 10.82
CA GLU A 5 -4.47 -9.34 9.81
C GLU A 5 -3.95 -8.37 8.75
N GLU A 6 -2.63 -8.24 8.68
CA GLU A 6 -1.91 -7.61 7.57
C GLU A 6 -2.32 -8.35 6.29
N LEU A 7 -2.94 -7.64 5.34
CA LEU A 7 -3.33 -8.25 4.08
C LEU A 7 -2.17 -8.16 3.10
N CYS A 8 -1.66 -9.32 2.68
CA CYS A 8 -0.69 -9.44 1.61
C CYS A 8 -1.41 -9.76 0.31
N ILE A 9 -1.26 -8.87 -0.66
CA ILE A 9 -1.71 -9.04 -2.05
C ILE A 9 -0.50 -9.50 -2.86
N GLU A 10 -0.62 -10.60 -3.61
CA GLU A 10 0.40 -11.03 -4.56
C GLU A 10 -0.13 -10.97 -5.99
N MET A 11 0.72 -10.53 -6.93
CA MET A 11 0.36 -10.44 -8.34
C MET A 11 1.57 -10.66 -9.25
N THR A 12 1.30 -11.16 -10.45
CA THR A 12 2.29 -11.26 -11.53
C THR A 12 1.78 -10.51 -12.76
N VAL A 13 2.60 -9.60 -13.31
CA VAL A 13 2.32 -8.87 -14.55
C VAL A 13 3.59 -8.88 -15.40
N ASN A 14 3.47 -9.17 -16.70
CA ASN A 14 4.60 -9.23 -17.64
C ASN A 14 5.76 -10.15 -17.20
N GLY A 15 5.46 -11.22 -16.46
CA GLY A 15 6.48 -12.13 -15.93
C GLY A 15 7.18 -11.65 -14.66
N HIS A 16 6.86 -10.47 -14.14
CA HIS A 16 7.36 -9.95 -12.88
C HIS A 16 6.37 -10.21 -11.76
N LYS A 17 6.81 -10.87 -10.69
CA LYS A 17 6.04 -11.07 -9.46
C LYS A 17 6.31 -9.92 -8.49
N GLY A 18 5.26 -9.41 -7.86
CA GLY A 18 5.35 -8.45 -6.78
C GLY A 18 4.28 -8.67 -5.72
N ASN A 19 4.41 -7.95 -4.61
CA ASN A 19 3.44 -7.97 -3.53
C ASN A 19 3.12 -6.55 -3.01
N ALA A 20 1.98 -6.45 -2.36
CA ALA A 20 1.54 -5.25 -1.67
C ALA A 20 1.00 -5.60 -0.28
N GLU A 21 1.46 -4.90 0.75
CA GLU A 21 0.94 -5.00 2.12
C GLU A 21 0.08 -3.78 2.42
N VAL A 22 -1.17 -3.99 2.82
CA VAL A 22 -2.10 -2.90 3.17
C VAL A 22 -2.23 -2.80 4.69
N LYS A 23 -1.96 -1.62 5.23
CA LYS A 23 -2.00 -1.38 6.67
C LYS A 23 -2.62 -0.04 7.02
N TRP A 24 -3.42 -0.05 8.10
CA TRP A 24 -3.95 1.17 8.71
C TRP A 24 -2.89 1.80 9.59
N PHE A 25 -2.56 3.05 9.31
CA PHE A 25 -1.73 3.89 10.15
C PHE A 25 -2.67 4.81 10.93
N PRO A 26 -2.90 4.54 12.23
CA PRO A 26 -3.69 5.45 13.05
C PRO A 26 -2.99 6.80 13.11
N GLU A 27 -3.72 7.84 13.51
CA GLU A 27 -3.17 9.20 13.64
C GLU A 27 -1.78 9.20 14.27
N HIS A 28 -0.81 9.73 13.54
CA HIS A 28 0.56 9.88 14.01
C HIS A 28 0.92 11.36 14.01
N TRP A 29 1.36 11.84 15.17
CA TRP A 29 1.98 13.14 15.30
C TRP A 29 3.43 13.00 14.82
N ASP A 30 3.69 13.14 13.52
CA ASP A 30 5.05 13.25 13.02
C ASP A 30 5.54 14.70 13.20
N TYR A 31 6.62 14.86 13.97
CA TYR A 31 7.18 16.16 14.36
C TYR A 31 7.77 16.94 13.17
N ASP A 32 8.09 16.25 12.06
CA ASP A 32 8.83 16.82 10.91
C ASP A 32 8.06 16.86 9.58
N GLN A 33 6.88 16.25 9.45
CA GLN A 33 6.12 16.27 8.20
C GLN A 33 4.62 16.39 8.45
N GLN A 34 4.08 17.53 8.00
CA GLN A 34 2.66 17.86 7.80
C GLN A 34 1.64 16.95 8.50
N CYS A 35 1.07 17.46 9.60
CA CYS A 35 0.02 16.80 10.38
C CYS A 35 -1.10 16.22 9.51
N THR A 36 -1.14 14.90 9.34
CA THR A 36 -2.39 14.20 9.02
C THR A 36 -3.10 13.92 10.34
N ARG A 37 -3.94 14.87 10.77
CA ARG A 37 -4.80 14.73 11.98
C ARG A 37 -5.86 13.63 11.87
N GLN A 38 -5.74 12.75 10.88
CA GLN A 38 -6.68 11.68 10.59
C GLN A 38 -5.86 10.47 10.13
N GLY A 39 -6.15 9.29 10.69
CA GLY A 39 -5.50 8.05 10.30
C GLY A 39 -5.74 7.73 8.82
N GLU A 40 -4.84 6.97 8.21
CA GLU A 40 -4.93 6.61 6.80
C GLU A 40 -4.47 5.18 6.53
N TYR A 41 -4.98 4.57 5.47
CA TYR A 41 -4.37 3.38 4.89
C TYR A 41 -3.15 3.74 4.05
N LYS A 42 -2.08 2.99 4.25
CA LYS A 42 -0.90 3.00 3.38
C LYS A 42 -0.69 1.61 2.79
N VAL A 43 0.04 1.57 1.68
CA VAL A 43 0.47 0.34 1.03
C VAL A 43 1.99 0.28 0.97
N PHE A 44 2.56 -0.87 1.28
CA PHE A 44 3.97 -1.17 1.02
C PHE A 44 4.05 -2.04 -0.22
N ILE A 45 4.70 -1.54 -1.27
CA ILE A 45 4.79 -2.24 -2.56
C ILE A 45 6.21 -2.76 -2.75
N SER A 46 6.33 -4.07 -2.98
CA SER A 46 7.60 -4.73 -3.31
C SER A 46 7.50 -5.32 -4.71
N VAL A 47 8.19 -4.69 -5.67
CA VAL A 47 8.32 -5.16 -7.05
C VAL A 47 9.79 -5.15 -7.48
N PRO A 48 10.19 -5.93 -8.50
CA PRO A 48 11.56 -5.94 -9.00
C PRO A 48 12.02 -4.55 -9.48
N PHE A 49 13.31 -4.25 -9.29
CA PHE A 49 13.97 -3.05 -9.83
C PHE A 49 13.42 -1.70 -9.37
N GLN A 50 12.60 -1.67 -8.30
CA GLN A 50 12.10 -0.44 -7.68
C GLN A 50 12.29 -0.52 -6.15
N ASP A 51 12.63 0.61 -5.54
CA ASP A 51 12.73 0.70 -4.08
C ASP A 51 11.34 0.57 -3.44
N SER A 52 11.25 -0.25 -2.39
CA SER A 52 10.02 -0.46 -1.65
C SER A 52 9.85 0.58 -0.55
N ARG A 53 8.68 1.19 -0.47
CA ARG A 53 8.31 2.19 0.55
C ARG A 53 6.82 2.16 0.84
N TRP A 54 6.44 2.72 1.97
CA TRP A 54 5.04 2.98 2.29
C TRP A 54 4.52 4.18 1.48
N GLU A 55 3.44 3.99 0.75
CA GLU A 55 2.74 5.04 0.00
C GLU A 55 1.32 5.22 0.54
N SER A 56 0.84 6.47 0.60
CA SER A 56 -0.54 6.74 1.00
C SER A 56 -1.52 6.25 -0.06
N LEU A 57 -2.57 5.55 0.38
CA LEU A 57 -3.71 5.18 -0.45
C LEU A 57 -4.80 6.26 -0.46
N PHE A 58 -4.64 7.33 0.32
CA PHE A 58 -5.63 8.38 0.51
C PHE A 58 -7.02 7.81 0.88
N VAL A 59 -7.04 6.87 1.84
CA VAL A 59 -8.26 6.31 2.43
C VAL A 59 -8.20 6.57 3.93
N PHE A 60 -9.00 7.53 4.40
CA PHE A 60 -8.93 8.11 5.74
C PHE A 60 -10.01 7.59 6.71
N ASP A 61 -10.61 6.45 6.38
CA ASP A 61 -11.68 5.81 7.16
C ASP A 61 -11.30 4.34 7.38
N GLU A 62 -11.07 3.95 8.64
CA GLU A 62 -10.66 2.59 9.03
C GLU A 62 -11.69 1.54 8.61
N ASN A 63 -12.96 1.93 8.39
CA ASN A 63 -13.99 0.99 7.94
C ASN A 63 -13.96 0.74 6.44
N LYS A 64 -13.19 1.52 5.67
CA LYS A 64 -13.07 1.39 4.21
C LYS A 64 -11.89 0.50 3.79
N ARG A 65 -11.68 -0.60 4.51
CA ARG A 65 -10.60 -1.57 4.22
C ARG A 65 -10.68 -2.09 2.78
N GLU A 66 -11.86 -2.46 2.30
CA GLU A 66 -12.05 -2.99 0.95
C GLU A 66 -11.63 -1.99 -0.13
N VAL A 67 -11.98 -0.71 0.05
CA VAL A 67 -11.54 0.38 -0.85
C VAL A 67 -10.02 0.54 -0.84
N ALA A 68 -9.39 0.42 0.33
CA ALA A 68 -7.93 0.46 0.44
C ALA A 68 -7.27 -0.74 -0.28
N ILE A 69 -7.88 -1.92 -0.19
CA ILE A 69 -7.42 -3.13 -0.90
C ILE A 69 -7.50 -2.93 -2.41
N GLU A 70 -8.61 -2.43 -2.94
CA GLU A 70 -8.78 -2.14 -4.37
C GLU A 70 -7.71 -1.18 -4.88
N LYS A 71 -7.47 -0.07 -4.15
CA LYS A 71 -6.40 0.87 -4.51
C LYS A 71 -5.02 0.23 -4.45
N ALA A 72 -4.74 -0.64 -3.48
CA ALA A 72 -3.47 -1.33 -3.40
C ALA A 72 -3.22 -2.27 -4.59
N TYR A 73 -4.27 -2.95 -5.08
CA TYR A 73 -4.20 -3.71 -6.34
C TYR A 73 -3.81 -2.81 -7.51
N ASP A 74 -4.46 -1.66 -7.65
CA ASP A 74 -4.16 -0.71 -8.73
C ASP A 74 -2.72 -0.21 -8.67
N HIS A 75 -2.25 0.17 -7.48
CA HIS A 75 -0.86 0.62 -7.30
C HIS A 75 0.15 -0.50 -7.63
N LEU A 76 -0.07 -1.74 -7.16
CA LEU A 76 0.80 -2.88 -7.45
C LEU A 76 0.81 -3.19 -8.95
N ASN A 77 -0.34 -3.15 -9.62
CA ASN A 77 -0.46 -3.37 -11.05
C ASN A 77 0.31 -2.31 -11.84
N SER A 78 0.13 -1.04 -11.48
CA SER A 78 0.88 0.07 -12.09
C SER A 78 2.38 -0.05 -11.86
N ALA A 79 2.83 -0.44 -10.65
CA ALA A 79 4.23 -0.64 -10.35
C ALA A 79 4.85 -1.79 -11.17
N LEU A 80 4.15 -2.93 -11.28
CA LEU A 80 4.60 -4.06 -12.08
C LEU A 80 4.57 -3.78 -13.59
N LYS A 81 3.58 -3.03 -14.10
CA LYS A 81 3.56 -2.60 -15.51
C LYS A 81 4.74 -1.71 -15.88
N ARG A 82 5.27 -0.96 -14.92
CA ARG A 82 6.49 -0.15 -15.07
C ARG A 82 7.78 -0.96 -14.93
N CYS A 83 7.72 -2.20 -14.49
CA CYS A 83 8.86 -3.11 -14.57
C CYS A 83 9.06 -3.47 -16.04
N THR A 84 9.93 -2.74 -16.72
CA THR A 84 10.36 -3.09 -18.07
C THR A 84 11.47 -4.13 -17.97
N LEU A 85 11.34 -5.22 -18.73
CA LEU A 85 12.40 -6.19 -18.97
C LEU A 85 13.66 -5.41 -19.40
N PHE A 86 14.67 -5.37 -18.54
CA PHE A 86 16.02 -4.98 -18.92
C PHE A 86 16.63 -6.08 -19.79
#